data_AF-A0A2E5W1Q5-F1
#
_entry.id   AF-A0A2E5W1Q5-F1
#
_cell.length_a   1.000
_cell.length_b   1.000
_cell.length_c   1.000
_cell.angle_alpha   90.00
_cell.angle_beta   90.00
_cell.angle_gamma   90.00
#
_symmetry.space_group_name_H-M   'P 1'
#
loop_
_entity.id
_entity.type
_entity.pdbx_description
1 polymer ?
#
loop_
_entity_poly.entity_id
_entity_poly.type
_entity_poly.pdbx_seq_one_letter_code
_entity_poly.pdbx_strand_id
1 'polypeptide(L)'
;MEFLMIFVIGSVLGHFSKRLINWLDINNYKLDKKNILCEFIGGLSSFWAFSNLDKPEAMVFILIVTSLISISIIDYQTFQVPLVFIFIGMVAIMIGLLYKVMYLSASLWGIFVGAVIPCAIMLLMWMITKRQGMGFGDIQMGIVLGAWLGPMRMAITLFSASILSLLVWIIVSLFDGFDMNRALPMGPFLSFAGIGVYIGSFYYPEFFHLLILI
;
A
#
# COMPACT_ATOMS: atom_id res chain seq x y z
N MET A 1 22.15 -20.67 -4.63
CA MET A 1 22.47 -19.85 -3.43
C MET A 1 21.90 -18.45 -3.49
N GLU A 2 21.85 -17.79 -4.65
CA GLU A 2 21.33 -16.42 -4.77
C GLU A 2 19.84 -16.27 -4.39
N PHE A 3 18.97 -17.19 -4.82
CA PHE A 3 17.54 -17.17 -4.47
C PHE A 3 17.26 -17.26 -2.97
N LEU A 4 18.04 -18.07 -2.24
CA LEU A 4 17.93 -18.18 -0.79
C LEU A 4 18.36 -16.86 -0.12
N MET A 5 19.43 -16.24 -0.60
CA MET A 5 19.93 -14.96 -0.09
C MET A 5 18.91 -13.84 -0.30
N ILE A 6 18.25 -13.79 -1.45
CA ILE A 6 17.19 -12.83 -1.78
C ILE A 6 15.99 -12.95 -0.82
N PHE A 7 15.54 -14.18 -0.56
CA PHE A 7 14.45 -14.43 0.39
C PHE A 7 14.84 -13.97 1.80
N VAL A 8 16.07 -14.30 2.24
CA VAL A 8 16.60 -13.89 3.55
C VAL A 8 16.65 -12.36 3.68
N ILE A 9 17.07 -11.63 2.64
CA ILE A 9 17.09 -10.16 2.66
C ILE A 9 15.68 -9.59 2.91
N GLY A 10 14.67 -10.11 2.20
CA GLY A 10 13.27 -9.71 2.39
C GLY A 10 12.75 -10.02 3.79
N SER A 11 13.07 -11.20 4.32
CA SER A 11 12.69 -11.56 5.69
C SER A 11 13.38 -10.70 6.74
N VAL A 12 14.65 -10.33 6.56
CA VAL A 12 15.37 -9.41 7.45
C VAL A 12 14.74 -8.01 7.42
N LEU A 13 14.36 -7.51 6.25
CA LEU A 13 13.64 -6.23 6.14
C LEU A 13 12.28 -6.31 6.84
N GLY A 14 11.53 -7.40 6.64
CA GLY A 14 10.26 -7.64 7.36
C GLY A 14 10.43 -7.68 8.88
N HIS A 15 11.52 -8.28 9.38
CA HIS A 15 11.86 -8.29 10.80
C HIS A 15 12.20 -6.89 11.32
N PHE A 16 12.96 -6.12 10.54
CA PHE A 16 13.30 -4.74 10.88
C PHE A 16 12.03 -3.86 10.95
N SER A 17 11.13 -4.01 9.98
CA SER A 17 9.82 -3.35 10.01
C SER A 17 9.03 -3.71 11.26
N LYS A 18 8.92 -5.00 11.62
CA LYS A 18 8.28 -5.43 12.87
C LYS A 18 8.88 -4.75 14.11
N ARG A 19 10.20 -4.61 14.16
CA ARG A 19 10.90 -3.92 15.26
C ARG A 19 10.58 -2.43 15.29
N LEU A 20 10.46 -1.77 14.13
CA LEU A 20 10.01 -0.38 14.03
C LEU A 20 8.56 -0.23 14.54
N ILE A 21 7.65 -1.14 14.19
CA ILE A 21 6.27 -1.11 14.69
C ILE A 21 6.25 -1.15 16.22
N ASN A 22 7.00 -2.08 16.81
CA ASN A 22 7.08 -2.22 18.26
C ASN A 22 7.80 -1.04 18.96
N TRP A 23 8.65 -0.32 18.24
CA TRP A 23 9.31 0.89 18.75
C TRP A 23 8.38 2.11 18.71
N LEU A 24 7.50 2.20 17.71
CA LEU A 24 6.54 3.30 17.57
C LEU A 24 5.42 3.26 18.62
N ASP A 25 5.09 2.07 19.16
CA ASP A 25 4.15 1.85 20.27
C ASP A 25 2.83 2.65 20.15
N ILE A 26 2.25 2.64 18.94
CA ILE A 26 1.10 3.46 18.60
C ILE A 26 -0.13 2.92 19.35
N ASN A 27 -0.74 3.76 20.20
CA ASN A 27 -1.85 3.37 21.07
C ASN A 27 -1.59 2.13 21.93
N ASN A 28 -0.34 1.95 22.42
CA ASN A 28 0.11 0.75 23.16
C ASN A 28 0.04 -0.56 22.36
N TYR A 29 -0.09 -0.48 21.03
CA TYR A 29 -0.10 -1.66 20.20
C TYR A 29 1.32 -2.20 20.00
N LYS A 30 1.51 -3.47 20.41
CA LYS A 30 2.74 -4.23 20.19
C LYS A 30 2.44 -5.51 19.44
N LEU A 31 3.14 -5.67 18.33
CA LEU A 31 3.13 -6.85 17.50
C LEU A 31 3.87 -7.96 18.25
N ASP A 32 3.20 -9.11 18.43
CA ASP A 32 3.81 -10.27 19.08
C ASP A 32 5.11 -10.64 18.36
N LYS A 33 6.18 -10.88 19.14
CA LYS A 33 7.49 -11.26 18.61
C LYS A 33 7.42 -12.55 17.80
N LYS A 34 6.44 -13.42 18.10
CA LYS A 34 6.17 -14.67 17.38
C LYS A 34 5.48 -14.49 16.03
N ASN A 35 4.98 -13.29 15.71
CA ASN A 35 4.35 -13.05 14.43
C ASN A 35 5.42 -13.00 13.33
N ILE A 36 5.36 -13.98 12.42
CA ILE A 36 6.29 -14.16 11.29
C ILE A 36 5.69 -13.57 9.99
N LEU A 37 4.46 -13.05 10.03
CA LEU A 37 3.74 -12.60 8.83
C LEU A 37 4.51 -11.52 8.04
N CYS A 38 5.09 -10.52 8.73
CA CYS A 38 5.93 -9.50 8.09
C CYS A 38 7.17 -10.09 7.40
N GLU A 39 7.81 -11.08 8.05
CA GLU A 39 9.04 -11.71 7.57
C GLU A 39 8.76 -12.64 6.38
N PHE A 40 7.62 -13.33 6.42
CA PHE A 40 7.19 -14.24 5.36
C PHE A 40 6.73 -13.48 4.11
N ILE A 41 5.87 -12.45 4.26
CA ILE A 41 5.44 -11.64 3.11
C ILE A 41 6.63 -10.82 2.56
N GLY A 42 7.51 -10.31 3.44
CA GLY A 42 8.76 -9.66 3.04
C GLY A 42 9.66 -10.58 2.21
N GLY A 43 9.84 -11.82 2.64
CA GLY A 43 10.63 -12.82 1.89
C GLY A 43 9.99 -13.24 0.56
N LEU A 44 8.67 -13.45 0.52
CA LEU A 44 7.96 -13.79 -0.72
C LEU A 44 8.00 -12.64 -1.73
N SER A 45 7.76 -11.42 -1.27
CA SER A 45 7.80 -10.24 -2.13
C SER A 45 9.20 -9.97 -2.65
N SER A 46 10.26 -10.19 -1.84
CA SER A 46 11.63 -10.06 -2.32
C SER A 46 12.01 -11.14 -3.33
N PHE A 47 11.59 -12.38 -3.10
CA PHE A 47 11.81 -13.48 -4.02
C PHE A 47 11.18 -13.17 -5.39
N TRP A 48 9.92 -12.75 -5.41
CA TRP A 48 9.23 -12.38 -6.65
C TRP A 48 9.86 -11.16 -7.33
N ALA A 49 10.25 -10.14 -6.57
CA ALA A 49 10.80 -8.90 -7.13
C ALA A 49 12.15 -9.13 -7.81
N PHE A 50 13.11 -9.79 -7.14
CA PHE A 50 14.43 -10.02 -7.72
C PHE A 50 14.45 -11.13 -8.79
N SER A 51 13.41 -11.97 -8.88
CA SER A 51 13.30 -12.94 -9.97
C SER A 51 12.76 -12.35 -11.27
N ASN A 52 11.99 -11.25 -11.18
CA ASN A 52 11.25 -10.70 -12.32
C ASN A 52 11.69 -9.29 -12.74
N LEU A 53 12.24 -8.50 -11.81
CA LEU A 53 12.57 -7.09 -12.01
C LEU A 53 14.09 -6.87 -11.98
N ASP A 54 14.51 -5.76 -12.58
CA ASP A 54 15.88 -5.28 -12.45
C ASP A 54 16.20 -4.94 -10.99
N LYS A 55 17.47 -5.13 -10.60
CA LYS A 55 17.94 -4.92 -9.21
C LYS A 55 17.49 -3.60 -8.56
N PRO A 56 17.60 -2.41 -9.19
CA PRO A 56 17.14 -1.16 -8.59
C PRO A 56 15.62 -1.12 -8.43
N GLU A 57 14.86 -1.65 -9.38
CA GLU A 57 13.39 -1.69 -9.30
C GLU A 57 12.93 -2.64 -8.20
N ALA A 58 13.56 -3.81 -8.10
CA ALA A 58 13.29 -4.79 -7.06
C ALA A 58 13.54 -4.21 -5.65
N MET A 59 14.60 -3.43 -5.46
CA MET A 59 14.88 -2.74 -4.20
C MET A 59 13.78 -1.75 -3.83
N VAL A 60 13.34 -0.93 -4.77
CA VAL A 60 12.24 0.04 -4.55
C VAL A 60 10.94 -0.69 -4.23
N PHE A 61 10.62 -1.76 -4.98
CA PHE A 61 9.44 -2.58 -4.76
C PHE A 61 9.41 -3.14 -3.33
N ILE A 62 10.50 -3.77 -2.87
CA ILE A 62 10.54 -4.40 -1.55
C ILE A 62 10.38 -3.37 -0.42
N LEU A 63 11.03 -2.19 -0.54
CA LEU A 63 10.90 -1.12 0.45
C LEU A 63 9.44 -0.63 0.54
N ILE A 64 8.78 -0.44 -0.59
CA ILE A 64 7.38 0.01 -0.63
C ILE A 64 6.46 -1.09 -0.08
N VAL A 65 6.59 -2.34 -0.53
CA VAL A 65 5.77 -3.46 -0.07
C VAL A 65 5.90 -3.67 1.44
N THR A 66 7.12 -3.67 1.97
CA THR A 66 7.34 -3.82 3.42
C THR A 66 6.76 -2.65 4.23
N SER A 67 6.80 -1.42 3.70
CA SER A 67 6.14 -0.27 4.33
C SER A 67 4.61 -0.41 4.33
N LEU A 68 4.01 -0.82 3.21
CA LEU A 68 2.56 -1.00 3.05
C LEU A 68 2.00 -2.10 3.96
N ILE A 69 2.69 -3.23 4.07
CA ILE A 69 2.30 -4.33 4.98
C ILE A 69 2.35 -3.84 6.43
N SER A 70 3.38 -3.08 6.78
CA SER A 70 3.52 -2.54 8.14
C SER A 70 2.40 -1.57 8.48
N ILE A 71 2.07 -0.67 7.55
CA ILE A 71 0.93 0.24 7.69
C ILE A 71 -0.37 -0.57 7.80
N SER A 72 -0.57 -1.58 6.97
CA SER A 72 -1.78 -2.42 6.98
C SER A 72 -2.03 -3.07 8.33
N ILE A 73 -0.98 -3.62 8.96
CA ILE A 73 -1.12 -4.28 10.27
C ILE A 73 -1.50 -3.26 11.35
N ILE A 74 -0.86 -2.09 11.35
CA ILE A 74 -1.12 -1.05 12.34
C ILE A 74 -2.51 -0.45 12.13
N ASP A 75 -2.88 -0.16 10.89
CA ASP A 75 -4.17 0.41 10.54
C ASP A 75 -5.30 -0.56 10.90
N TYR A 76 -5.12 -1.87 10.68
CA TYR A 76 -6.09 -2.89 11.06
C TYR A 76 -6.44 -2.89 12.56
N GLN A 77 -5.50 -2.50 13.42
CA GLN A 77 -5.68 -2.54 14.88
C GLN A 77 -5.92 -1.19 15.52
N THR A 78 -5.32 -0.13 14.98
CA THR A 78 -5.29 1.19 15.60
C THR A 78 -6.00 2.26 14.77
N PHE A 79 -6.41 1.95 13.53
CA PHE A 79 -7.00 2.91 12.58
C PHE A 79 -6.12 4.14 12.33
N GLN A 80 -4.79 3.97 12.47
CA GLN A 80 -3.82 5.04 12.31
C GLN A 80 -2.72 4.62 11.35
N VAL A 81 -2.35 5.55 10.46
CA VAL A 81 -1.24 5.38 9.53
C VAL A 81 0.00 6.07 10.10
N PRO A 82 1.09 5.33 10.40
CA PRO A 82 2.31 5.94 10.92
C PRO A 82 3.09 6.66 9.82
N LEU A 83 3.41 7.92 10.09
CA LEU A 83 4.21 8.76 9.18
C LEU A 83 5.57 8.15 8.84
N VAL A 84 6.19 7.38 9.73
CA VAL A 84 7.50 6.76 9.50
C VAL A 84 7.50 5.85 8.27
N PHE A 85 6.44 5.05 8.07
CA PHE A 85 6.37 4.17 6.90
C PHE A 85 6.05 4.94 5.61
N ILE A 86 5.30 6.04 5.71
CA ILE A 86 5.09 6.97 4.59
C ILE A 86 6.42 7.61 4.17
N PHE A 87 7.26 8.04 5.13
CA PHE A 87 8.59 8.57 4.84
C PHE A 87 9.49 7.52 4.18
N ILE A 88 9.47 6.26 4.65
CA ILE A 88 10.22 5.17 4.03
C ILE A 88 9.78 4.99 2.56
N GLY A 89 8.46 5.02 2.30
CA GLY A 89 7.92 4.97 0.94
C GLY A 89 8.38 6.13 0.07
N MET A 90 8.38 7.36 0.60
CA MET A 90 8.89 8.54 -0.13
C MET A 90 10.38 8.41 -0.46
N VAL A 91 11.20 7.92 0.47
CA VAL A 91 12.63 7.68 0.22
C VAL A 91 12.81 6.63 -0.88
N ALA A 92 12.01 5.55 -0.87
CA ALA A 92 12.04 4.54 -1.92
C ALA A 92 11.69 5.13 -3.31
N ILE A 93 10.70 6.03 -3.38
CA ILE A 93 10.34 6.74 -4.61
C ILE A 93 11.51 7.62 -5.09
N MET A 94 12.14 8.37 -4.19
CA MET A 94 13.29 9.22 -4.54
C MET A 94 14.45 8.39 -5.10
N ILE A 95 14.73 7.23 -4.50
CA ILE A 95 15.73 6.27 -5.01
C ILE A 95 15.35 5.83 -6.44
N GLY A 96 14.08 5.45 -6.68
CA GLY A 96 13.66 5.03 -8.01
C GLY A 96 13.71 6.14 -9.08
N LEU A 97 13.49 7.40 -8.70
CA LEU A 97 13.69 8.55 -9.59
C LEU A 97 15.18 8.77 -9.91
N LEU A 98 16.07 8.63 -8.93
CA LEU A 98 17.53 8.77 -9.13
C LEU A 98 18.08 7.70 -10.07
N TYR A 99 17.62 6.46 -9.95
CA TYR A 99 18.01 5.35 -10.83
C TYR A 99 17.26 5.32 -12.16
N LYS A 100 16.44 6.34 -12.48
CA LYS A 100 15.60 6.44 -13.69
C LYS A 100 14.68 5.24 -13.95
N VAL A 101 14.30 4.54 -12.87
CA VAL A 101 13.30 3.47 -12.88
C VAL A 101 11.89 4.07 -13.06
N MET A 102 11.70 5.28 -12.55
CA MET A 102 10.43 6.00 -12.61
C MET A 102 10.58 7.35 -13.31
N TYR A 103 9.52 7.76 -14.02
CA TYR A 103 9.44 9.07 -14.64
C TYR A 103 8.76 10.06 -13.70
N LEU A 104 9.42 11.20 -13.45
CA LEU A 104 8.90 12.25 -12.56
C LEU A 104 7.51 12.72 -12.99
N SER A 105 7.28 12.88 -14.29
CA SER A 105 5.98 13.29 -14.83
C SER A 105 4.87 12.31 -14.45
N ALA A 106 5.10 11.01 -14.63
CA ALA A 106 4.16 9.96 -14.26
C ALA A 106 3.92 9.93 -12.74
N SER A 107 4.97 10.05 -11.93
CA SER A 107 4.85 10.10 -10.47
C SER A 107 4.04 11.32 -9.99
N LEU A 108 4.23 12.50 -10.57
CA LEU A 108 3.48 13.71 -10.21
C LEU A 108 1.99 13.59 -10.54
N TRP A 109 1.66 13.09 -11.74
CA TRP A 109 0.27 12.82 -12.10
C TRP A 109 -0.33 11.70 -11.24
N GLY A 110 0.46 10.71 -10.87
CA GLY A 110 0.07 9.67 -9.92
C GLY A 110 -0.26 10.22 -8.54
N ILE A 111 0.59 11.11 -8.00
CA ILE A 111 0.33 11.82 -6.73
C ILE A 111 -0.96 12.64 -6.85
N PHE A 112 -1.16 13.34 -7.97
CA PHE A 112 -2.36 14.12 -8.19
C PHE A 112 -3.61 13.25 -8.10
N VAL A 113 -3.65 12.12 -8.82
CA VAL A 113 -4.76 11.16 -8.74
C VAL A 113 -4.91 10.59 -7.33
N GLY A 114 -3.80 10.20 -6.70
CA GLY A 114 -3.77 9.59 -5.37
C GLY A 114 -4.07 10.53 -4.21
N ALA A 115 -3.96 11.85 -4.39
CA ALA A 115 -4.26 12.85 -3.38
C ALA A 115 -5.59 13.55 -3.63
N VAL A 116 -5.84 13.98 -4.87
CA VAL A 116 -7.01 14.80 -5.22
C VAL A 116 -8.29 13.99 -5.19
N ILE A 117 -8.29 12.76 -5.72
CA ILE A 117 -9.51 11.92 -5.71
C ILE A 117 -9.93 11.60 -4.27
N PRO A 118 -9.06 11.05 -3.40
CA PRO A 118 -9.44 10.79 -2.01
C PRO A 118 -9.82 12.05 -1.25
N CYS A 119 -9.10 13.17 -1.47
CA CYS A 119 -9.43 14.45 -0.83
C CYS A 119 -10.80 14.97 -1.27
N ALA A 120 -11.14 14.89 -2.55
CA ALA A 120 -12.44 15.29 -3.07
C ALA A 120 -13.58 14.43 -2.50
N ILE A 121 -13.39 13.11 -2.43
CA ILE A 121 -14.36 12.18 -1.82
C ILE A 121 -14.55 12.51 -0.34
N MET A 122 -13.46 12.72 0.40
CA MET A 122 -13.51 13.10 1.81
C MET A 122 -14.28 14.41 2.00
N LEU A 123 -14.01 15.43 1.18
CA LEU A 123 -14.68 16.74 1.28
C LEU A 123 -16.16 16.65 0.93
N LEU A 124 -16.53 15.90 -0.12
CA LEU A 124 -17.92 15.65 -0.49
C LEU A 124 -18.67 14.90 0.61
N MET A 125 -18.10 13.82 1.14
CA MET A 125 -18.71 13.08 2.26
C MET A 125 -18.81 13.93 3.52
N TRP A 126 -17.82 14.76 3.79
CA TRP A 126 -17.85 15.67 4.93
C TRP A 126 -18.97 16.72 4.78
N MET A 127 -19.17 17.27 3.58
CA MET A 127 -20.26 18.21 3.31
C MET A 127 -21.65 17.57 3.47
N ILE A 128 -21.83 16.33 3.02
CA ILE A 128 -23.13 15.64 3.04
C ILE A 128 -23.43 15.05 4.43
N THR A 129 -22.49 14.29 4.98
CA THR A 129 -22.72 13.45 6.17
C THR A 129 -22.24 14.13 7.46
N LYS A 130 -21.46 15.22 7.37
CA LYS A 130 -20.76 15.87 8.51
C LYS A 130 -19.89 14.92 9.34
N ARG A 131 -19.61 13.73 8.82
CA ARG A 131 -18.74 12.71 9.39
C ARG A 131 -17.50 12.61 8.51
N GLN A 132 -16.36 12.37 9.14
CA GLN A 132 -15.14 12.03 8.39
C GLN A 132 -15.31 10.62 7.84
N GLY A 133 -15.57 10.50 6.54
CA GLY A 133 -15.77 9.22 5.87
C GLY A 133 -14.47 8.45 5.62
N MET A 134 -13.34 9.15 5.50
CA MET A 134 -12.02 8.60 5.17
C MET A 134 -10.95 9.22 6.07
N GLY A 135 -9.95 8.43 6.49
CA GLY A 135 -8.87 8.90 7.34
C GLY A 135 -7.85 9.71 6.55
N PHE A 136 -7.26 10.74 7.17
CA PHE A 136 -6.15 11.50 6.56
C PHE A 136 -4.95 10.60 6.24
N GLY A 137 -4.78 9.49 6.96
CA GLY A 137 -3.75 8.48 6.68
C GLY A 137 -3.90 7.81 5.32
N ASP A 138 -5.13 7.56 4.88
CA ASP A 138 -5.39 6.92 3.59
C ASP A 138 -4.98 7.82 2.42
N ILE A 139 -5.13 9.14 2.57
CA ILE A 139 -4.66 10.14 1.59
C ILE A 139 -3.12 10.10 1.51
N GLN A 140 -2.43 9.97 2.65
CA GLN A 140 -0.97 9.87 2.68
C GLN A 140 -0.46 8.60 1.99
N MET A 141 -1.12 7.46 2.23
CA MET A 141 -0.84 6.23 1.49
C MET A 141 -1.10 6.42 -0.01
N GLY A 142 -2.18 7.11 -0.36
CA GLY A 142 -2.52 7.43 -1.74
C GLY A 142 -1.47 8.28 -2.45
N ILE A 143 -0.82 9.21 -1.76
CA ILE A 143 0.31 9.98 -2.31
C ILE A 143 1.49 9.07 -2.65
N VAL A 144 1.89 8.18 -1.73
CA VAL A 144 3.02 7.26 -1.93
C VAL A 144 2.71 6.24 -3.03
N LEU A 145 1.54 5.61 -2.98
CA LEU A 145 1.08 4.67 -4.01
C LEU A 145 0.94 5.34 -5.38
N GLY A 146 0.40 6.57 -5.41
CA GLY A 146 0.27 7.36 -6.62
C GLY A 146 1.63 7.66 -7.25
N ALA A 147 2.60 8.12 -6.44
CA ALA A 147 3.95 8.40 -6.91
C ALA A 147 4.65 7.16 -7.47
N TRP A 148 4.39 5.99 -6.89
CA TRP A 148 5.00 4.73 -7.29
C TRP A 148 4.34 4.08 -8.52
N LEU A 149 3.02 4.05 -8.56
CA LEU A 149 2.23 3.36 -9.60
C LEU A 149 1.99 4.24 -10.83
N GLY A 150 1.97 5.56 -10.66
CA GLY A 150 1.51 6.50 -11.69
C GLY A 150 -0.02 6.64 -11.74
N PRO A 151 -0.56 7.53 -12.58
CA PRO A 151 -1.95 7.98 -12.53
C PRO A 151 -2.96 6.86 -12.78
N MET A 152 -2.82 6.13 -13.89
CA MET A 152 -3.81 5.14 -14.29
C MET A 152 -3.86 3.94 -13.33
N ARG A 153 -2.69 3.43 -12.96
CA ARG A 153 -2.56 2.34 -11.99
C ARG A 153 -3.07 2.75 -10.61
N MET A 154 -2.85 4.01 -10.20
CA MET A 154 -3.39 4.53 -8.94
C MET A 154 -4.92 4.60 -8.94
N ALA A 155 -5.54 5.05 -10.04
CA ALA A 155 -7.00 5.07 -10.17
C ALA A 155 -7.61 3.66 -10.04
N ILE A 156 -7.02 2.67 -10.72
CA ILE A 156 -7.43 1.26 -10.62
C ILE A 156 -7.22 0.74 -9.19
N THR A 157 -6.15 1.15 -8.52
CA THR A 157 -5.87 0.78 -7.13
C THR A 157 -6.94 1.30 -6.19
N LEU A 158 -7.34 2.57 -6.30
CA LEU A 158 -8.42 3.14 -5.49
C LEU A 158 -9.76 2.44 -5.73
N PHE A 159 -10.07 2.16 -7.00
CA PHE A 159 -11.32 1.50 -7.38
C PHE A 159 -11.37 0.04 -6.91
N SER A 160 -10.28 -0.71 -7.07
CA SER A 160 -10.20 -2.10 -6.58
C SER A 160 -10.20 -2.17 -5.05
N ALA A 161 -9.51 -1.25 -4.37
CA ALA A 161 -9.53 -1.16 -2.92
C ALA A 161 -10.93 -0.86 -2.37
N SER A 162 -11.68 0.05 -3.01
CA SER A 162 -13.05 0.36 -2.59
C SER A 162 -13.99 -0.83 -2.80
N ILE A 163 -13.90 -1.52 -3.94
CA ILE A 163 -14.68 -2.75 -4.19
C ILE A 163 -14.35 -3.83 -3.15
N LEU A 164 -13.06 -4.08 -2.89
CA LEU A 164 -12.64 -5.10 -1.91
C LEU A 164 -13.16 -4.75 -0.51
N SER A 165 -13.03 -3.50 -0.10
CA SER A 165 -13.54 -3.05 1.21
C SER A 165 -15.07 -3.19 1.30
N LEU A 166 -15.80 -2.89 0.23
CA LEU A 166 -17.25 -3.04 0.16
C LEU A 166 -17.68 -4.52 0.23
N LEU A 167 -16.99 -5.40 -0.51
CA LEU A 167 -17.27 -6.84 -0.47
C LEU A 167 -17.05 -7.41 0.93
N VAL A 168 -15.94 -7.04 1.59
CA VAL A 168 -15.68 -7.48 2.97
C VAL A 168 -16.72 -6.91 3.93
N TRP A 169 -17.11 -5.64 3.78
CA TRP A 169 -18.18 -5.06 4.58
C TRP A 169 -19.49 -5.82 4.44
N ILE A 170 -19.89 -6.17 3.20
CA ILE A 170 -21.11 -6.96 2.94
C ILE A 170 -21.01 -8.34 3.58
N ILE A 171 -19.90 -9.06 3.38
CA ILE A 171 -19.71 -10.40 3.95
C ILE A 171 -19.81 -10.34 5.47
N VAL A 172 -19.09 -9.42 6.10
CA VAL A 172 -19.10 -9.25 7.55
C VAL A 172 -20.50 -8.87 8.05
N SER A 173 -21.19 -8.00 7.33
CA SER A 173 -22.56 -7.61 7.65
C SER A 173 -23.57 -8.76 7.56
N LEU A 174 -23.31 -9.76 6.72
CA LEU A 174 -24.16 -10.95 6.61
C LEU A 174 -23.95 -11.93 7.77
N PHE A 175 -22.72 -12.03 8.30
CA PHE A 175 -22.40 -12.94 9.40
C PHE A 175 -22.62 -12.34 10.80
N ASP A 176 -22.20 -11.08 11.00
CA ASP A 176 -22.23 -10.42 12.32
C ASP A 176 -23.44 -9.49 12.52
N GLY A 177 -24.29 -9.33 11.50
CA GLY A 177 -25.41 -8.40 11.49
C GLY A 177 -25.11 -7.04 10.87
N PHE A 178 -26.16 -6.34 10.45
CA PHE A 178 -26.07 -5.08 9.70
C PHE A 178 -25.73 -3.91 10.61
N ASP A 179 -24.44 -3.58 10.68
CA ASP A 179 -23.94 -2.51 11.54
C ASP A 179 -23.39 -1.36 10.68
N MET A 180 -24.25 -0.35 10.45
CA MET A 180 -23.98 0.76 9.53
C MET A 180 -22.82 1.67 9.98
N ASN A 181 -22.41 1.56 11.25
CA ASN A 181 -21.31 2.36 11.82
C ASN A 181 -19.99 1.57 11.96
N ARG A 182 -19.89 0.35 11.41
CA ARG A 182 -18.65 -0.43 11.47
C ARG A 182 -17.59 0.22 10.57
N ALA A 183 -16.67 0.94 11.19
CA ALA A 183 -15.50 1.49 10.50
C ALA A 183 -14.58 0.34 10.06
N LEU A 184 -14.30 0.25 8.77
CA LEU A 184 -13.32 -0.68 8.22
C LEU A 184 -12.03 0.09 7.89
N PRO A 185 -10.86 -0.42 8.31
CA PRO A 185 -9.58 0.19 7.99
C PRO A 185 -9.31 0.03 6.49
N MET A 186 -9.05 1.14 5.79
CA MET A 186 -8.86 1.13 4.33
C MET A 186 -7.42 0.79 3.94
N GLY A 187 -6.45 1.00 4.83
CA GLY A 187 -5.03 0.76 4.60
C GLY A 187 -4.68 -0.66 4.12
N PRO A 188 -5.23 -1.74 4.72
CA PRO A 188 -5.03 -3.10 4.24
C PRO A 188 -5.51 -3.32 2.81
N PHE A 189 -6.71 -2.83 2.47
CA PHE A 189 -7.28 -2.99 1.13
C PHE A 189 -6.48 -2.20 0.10
N LEU A 190 -6.06 -0.99 0.43
CA LEU A 190 -5.28 -0.13 -0.44
C LEU A 190 -3.88 -0.71 -0.71
N SER A 191 -3.26 -1.28 0.32
CA SER A 191 -1.97 -1.97 0.21
C SER A 191 -2.08 -3.21 -0.68
N PHE A 192 -3.10 -4.04 -0.45
CA PHE A 192 -3.30 -5.27 -1.23
C PHE A 192 -3.60 -4.97 -2.69
N ALA A 193 -4.48 -3.99 -2.95
CA ALA A 193 -4.78 -3.52 -4.29
C ALA A 193 -3.54 -2.93 -4.98
N GLY A 194 -2.76 -2.09 -4.29
CA GLY A 194 -1.58 -1.44 -4.87
C GLY A 194 -0.50 -2.44 -5.28
N ILE A 195 -0.22 -3.42 -4.41
CA ILE A 195 0.71 -4.52 -4.71
C ILE A 195 0.19 -5.36 -5.88
N GLY A 196 -1.10 -5.72 -5.85
CA GLY A 196 -1.74 -6.52 -6.89
C GLY A 196 -1.73 -5.82 -8.25
N VAL A 197 -2.00 -4.52 -8.30
CA VAL A 197 -1.98 -3.72 -9.54
C VAL A 197 -0.55 -3.60 -10.10
N TYR A 198 0.46 -3.43 -9.24
CA TYR A 198 1.86 -3.42 -9.69
C TYR A 198 2.23 -4.75 -10.36
N ILE A 199 1.97 -5.86 -9.67
CA ILE A 199 2.25 -7.21 -10.17
C ILE A 199 1.43 -7.50 -11.44
N GLY A 200 0.15 -7.14 -11.44
CA GLY A 200 -0.73 -7.32 -12.60
C GLY A 200 -0.25 -6.52 -13.82
N SER A 201 0.30 -5.32 -13.61
CA SER A 201 0.87 -4.53 -14.70
C SER A 201 2.16 -5.11 -15.26
N PHE A 202 2.89 -5.92 -14.50
CA PHE A 202 4.05 -6.65 -15.00
C PHE A 202 3.63 -7.80 -15.93
N TYR A 203 2.60 -8.57 -15.55
CA TYR A 203 2.15 -9.72 -16.35
C TYR A 203 1.23 -9.36 -17.53
N TYR A 204 0.42 -8.30 -17.41
CA TYR A 204 -0.56 -7.91 -18.43
C TYR A 204 -0.32 -6.46 -18.91
N PRO A 205 0.85 -6.15 -19.50
CA PRO A 205 1.17 -4.79 -19.90
C PRO A 205 0.19 -4.23 -20.95
N GLU A 206 -0.33 -5.08 -21.84
CA GLU A 206 -1.30 -4.69 -22.87
C GLU A 206 -2.61 -4.16 -22.29
N PHE A 207 -3.10 -4.75 -21.19
CA PHE A 207 -4.32 -4.29 -20.52
C PHE A 207 -4.17 -2.86 -20.01
N PHE A 208 -3.03 -2.54 -19.42
CA PHE A 208 -2.74 -1.19 -18.93
C PHE A 208 -2.44 -0.22 -20.06
N HIS A 209 -1.83 -0.67 -21.16
CA HIS A 209 -1.62 0.16 -22.34
C HIS A 209 -2.92 0.57 -23.02
N LEU A 210 -3.87 -0.35 -23.15
CA LEU A 210 -5.21 -0.07 -23.68
C LEU A 210 -5.93 0.98 -22.83
N LEU A 211 -5.78 0.91 -21.52
CA LEU A 211 -6.38 1.85 -20.57
C LEU A 211 -5.74 3.25 -20.58
N ILE A 212 -4.53 3.41 -21.13
CA ILE A 212 -3.85 4.71 -21.27
C ILE A 212 -4.20 5.38 -22.61
N LEU A 213 -4.59 4.58 -23.62
CA LEU A 213 -4.86 5.05 -25.00
C LEU A 213 -6.34 5.41 -25.25
N ILE A 214 -7.25 5.05 -24.35
CA ILE A 214 -8.68 5.39 -24.39
C ILE A 214 -8.90 6.67 -23.59
#